data_AF-A0A656D2J8-F1
#
_entry.id   AF-A0A656D2J8-F1
#
_cell.length_a   1.000
_cell.length_b   1.000
_cell.length_c   1.000
_cell.angle_alpha   90.00
_cell.angle_beta   90.00
_cell.angle_gamma   90.00
#
_symmetry.space_group_name_H-M   'P 1'
#
loop_
_entity.id
_entity.type
_entity.pdbx_description
1 polymer ?
#
loop_
_entity_poly.entity_id
_entity_poly.type
_entity_poly.pdbx_seq_one_letter_code
_entity_poly.pdbx_strand_id
1 'polypeptide(L)'
;MRVKFLLPLFLLFYSCDHGLKPPEQYEEPGFGGTVYFKGTWPDSVYDLRVVAFRNYPPQNIISEVIEGKAKFSQSLPVKVDSVKYEVSADTGKWEYVVVALQYGSNIFSDWKAIGVYDTTPNDTIPTPIYIPFGKFLRGINITCDFNNPPPQPFKLSEIIGLLITKQNESSK
;
A
#
# COMPACT_ATOMS: atom_id res chain seq x y z
N MET A 1 -77.14 38.76 -9.88
CA MET A 1 -76.67 37.38 -10.15
C MET A 1 -75.30 37.23 -9.52
N ARG A 2 -75.12 36.29 -8.56
CA ARG A 2 -73.95 36.23 -7.67
C ARG A 2 -72.74 35.62 -8.39
N VAL A 3 -71.66 36.40 -8.47
CA VAL A 3 -70.33 35.98 -8.94
C VAL A 3 -69.77 34.96 -7.95
N LYS A 4 -69.51 33.73 -8.39
CA LYS A 4 -68.77 32.75 -7.59
C LYS A 4 -67.33 32.72 -8.07
N PHE A 5 -66.47 33.31 -7.23
CA PHE A 5 -65.01 33.25 -7.30
C PHE A 5 -64.57 31.77 -7.22
N LEU A 6 -64.10 31.22 -8.33
CA LEU A 6 -63.46 29.90 -8.39
C LEU A 6 -61.98 30.09 -8.06
N LEU A 7 -61.66 29.86 -6.79
CA LEU A 7 -60.32 29.91 -6.19
C LEU A 7 -59.40 28.85 -6.85
N PRO A 8 -58.15 29.19 -7.23
CA PRO A 8 -57.28 28.27 -7.96
C PRO A 8 -56.69 27.23 -7.00
N LEU A 9 -57.06 25.96 -7.18
CA LEU A 9 -56.54 24.80 -6.43
C LEU A 9 -55.22 24.24 -7.02
N PHE A 10 -54.59 24.96 -7.95
CA PHE A 10 -53.48 24.44 -8.77
C PHE A 10 -52.07 24.72 -8.21
N LEU A 11 -51.93 24.92 -6.90
CA LEU A 11 -50.67 25.36 -6.28
C LEU A 11 -50.07 24.40 -5.24
N LEU A 12 -50.55 23.15 -5.14
CA LEU A 12 -50.15 22.21 -4.08
C LEU A 12 -49.16 21.10 -4.50
N PHE A 13 -48.55 21.14 -5.70
CA PHE A 13 -47.60 20.12 -6.16
C PHE A 13 -46.12 20.55 -6.25
N TYR A 14 -45.75 21.72 -5.73
CA TYR A 14 -44.35 22.16 -5.65
C TYR A 14 -43.66 21.77 -4.32
N SER A 15 -44.00 20.62 -3.75
CA SER A 15 -43.36 20.14 -2.52
C SER A 15 -42.14 19.26 -2.81
N CYS A 16 -40.97 19.87 -2.59
CA CYS A 16 -39.68 19.28 -2.21
C CYS A 16 -39.14 18.09 -3.02
N ASP A 17 -38.49 18.38 -4.15
CA ASP A 17 -37.62 17.45 -4.87
C ASP A 17 -36.15 17.53 -4.39
N HIS A 18 -35.94 17.39 -3.08
CA HIS A 18 -34.60 17.23 -2.53
C HIS A 18 -34.61 16.06 -1.56
N GLY A 19 -34.53 14.86 -2.12
CA GLY A 19 -34.24 13.65 -1.36
C GLY A 19 -32.94 13.83 -0.58
N LEU A 20 -32.95 13.39 0.68
CA LEU A 20 -31.77 13.40 1.55
C LEU A 20 -30.69 12.54 0.88
N LYS A 21 -29.59 13.18 0.43
CA LYS A 21 -28.41 12.45 -0.04
C LYS A 21 -27.93 11.59 1.15
N PRO A 22 -27.77 10.26 0.99
CA PRO A 22 -27.25 9.41 2.05
C PRO A 22 -25.92 9.99 2.56
N PRO A 23 -25.65 9.93 3.88
CA PRO A 23 -24.39 10.40 4.43
C PRO A 23 -23.24 9.70 3.70
N GLU A 24 -22.18 10.46 3.40
CA GLU A 24 -21.01 9.89 2.76
C GLU A 24 -20.42 8.81 3.67
N GLN A 25 -20.40 7.57 3.19
CA GLN A 25 -19.79 6.45 3.90
C GLN A 25 -18.27 6.52 3.69
N TYR A 26 -17.56 6.87 4.76
CA TYR A 26 -16.11 6.84 4.81
C TYR A 26 -15.63 5.48 5.27
N GLU A 27 -14.64 4.94 4.57
CA GLU A 27 -13.92 3.73 4.96
C GLU A 27 -12.64 4.11 5.73
N GLU A 28 -12.17 3.22 6.59
CA GLU A 28 -10.82 3.35 7.14
C GLU A 28 -9.80 3.32 5.99
N PRO A 29 -8.86 4.28 5.94
CA PRO A 29 -7.94 4.37 4.82
C PRO A 29 -6.94 3.21 4.85
N GLY A 30 -6.64 2.71 3.66
CA GLY A 30 -5.76 1.57 3.49
C GLY A 30 -5.79 1.03 2.08
N PHE A 31 -5.13 -0.11 1.90
CA PHE A 31 -5.14 -0.83 0.64
C PHE A 31 -5.07 -2.33 0.84
N GLY A 32 -5.56 -3.08 -0.15
CA GLY A 32 -5.54 -4.53 -0.13
C GLY A 32 -5.67 -5.15 -1.52
N GLY A 33 -5.35 -6.44 -1.57
CA GLY A 33 -5.35 -7.21 -2.79
C GLY A 33 -4.93 -8.65 -2.55
N THR A 34 -4.41 -9.29 -3.58
CA THR A 34 -3.93 -10.67 -3.53
C THR A 34 -2.47 -10.73 -3.92
N VAL A 35 -1.66 -11.40 -3.10
CA VAL A 35 -0.31 -11.82 -3.46
C VAL A 35 -0.38 -13.18 -4.13
N TYR A 36 0.26 -13.34 -5.28
CA TYR A 36 0.39 -14.60 -6.02
C TYR A 36 1.84 -15.07 -6.00
N PHE A 37 2.08 -16.32 -5.61
CA PHE A 37 3.43 -16.88 -5.51
C PHE A 37 3.70 -17.84 -6.67
N LYS A 38 4.89 -17.70 -7.28
CA LYS A 38 5.37 -18.52 -8.39
C LYS A 38 6.79 -19.00 -8.11
N GLY A 39 7.10 -20.18 -8.64
CA GLY A 39 8.38 -20.82 -8.44
C GLY A 39 8.46 -21.58 -7.11
N THR A 40 9.67 -21.97 -6.75
CA THR A 40 9.91 -22.79 -5.55
C THR A 40 10.08 -21.89 -4.34
N TRP A 41 9.25 -22.12 -3.31
CA TRP A 41 9.43 -21.46 -2.02
C TRP A 41 10.83 -21.75 -1.44
N PRO A 42 11.50 -20.75 -0.84
CA PRO A 42 12.74 -21.01 -0.12
C PRO A 42 12.47 -21.86 1.13
N ASP A 43 13.47 -22.64 1.54
CA ASP A 43 13.37 -23.53 2.70
C ASP A 43 13.11 -22.77 4.01
N SER A 44 13.76 -21.62 4.16
CA SER A 44 13.66 -20.74 5.33
C SER A 44 12.83 -19.49 5.02
N VAL A 45 11.71 -19.37 5.71
CA VAL A 45 10.88 -18.15 5.74
C VAL A 45 10.57 -17.85 7.20
N TYR A 46 11.11 -16.75 7.71
CA TYR A 46 10.90 -16.31 9.09
C TYR A 46 9.65 -15.43 9.21
N ASP A 47 9.45 -14.55 8.24
CA ASP A 47 8.29 -13.66 8.16
C ASP A 47 8.05 -13.25 6.70
N LEU A 48 6.81 -12.85 6.41
CA LEU A 48 6.37 -12.47 5.08
C LEU A 48 5.29 -11.40 5.21
N ARG A 49 5.51 -10.22 4.62
CA ARG A 49 4.58 -9.08 4.76
C ARG A 49 4.48 -8.28 3.47
N VAL A 50 3.35 -7.62 3.27
CA VAL A 50 3.27 -6.49 2.34
C VAL A 50 3.66 -5.23 3.09
N VAL A 51 4.53 -4.42 2.49
CA VAL A 51 5.07 -3.17 3.07
C VAL A 51 4.93 -2.05 2.06
N ALA A 52 4.51 -0.87 2.51
CA ALA A 52 4.43 0.35 1.73
C ALA A 52 5.36 1.43 2.29
N PHE A 53 6.06 2.12 1.39
CA PHE A 53 6.95 3.24 1.69
C PHE A 53 6.51 4.50 0.95
N ARG A 54 6.79 5.66 1.55
CA ARG A 54 6.45 6.96 0.98
C ARG A 54 7.40 7.36 -0.16
N ASN A 55 8.62 6.81 -0.20
CA ASN A 55 9.65 7.14 -1.19
C ASN A 55 10.20 5.88 -1.87
N TYR A 56 10.64 6.01 -3.12
CA TYR A 56 11.43 4.99 -3.82
C TYR A 56 12.73 5.57 -4.42
N PRO A 57 13.89 4.90 -4.23
CA PRO A 57 14.10 3.81 -3.29
C PRO A 57 14.04 4.30 -1.83
N PRO A 58 13.57 3.47 -0.88
CA PRO A 58 13.61 3.82 0.54
C PRO A 58 15.05 4.04 0.99
N GLN A 59 15.29 5.06 1.81
CA GLN A 59 16.66 5.46 2.19
C GLN A 59 17.13 4.77 3.48
N ASN A 60 16.24 4.64 4.47
CA ASN A 60 16.55 4.01 5.75
C ASN A 60 15.35 3.20 6.23
N ILE A 61 15.23 1.98 5.72
CA ILE A 61 14.08 1.09 5.93
C ILE A 61 13.80 0.87 7.42
N ILE A 62 14.85 0.62 8.22
CA ILE A 62 14.70 0.36 9.66
C ILE A 62 14.07 1.59 10.33
N SER A 63 14.61 2.78 10.09
CA SER A 63 14.06 4.01 10.64
C SER A 63 12.62 4.25 10.15
N GLU A 64 12.34 4.05 8.87
CA GLU A 64 10.99 4.23 8.33
C GLU A 64 9.96 3.27 8.97
N VAL A 65 10.34 2.04 9.28
CA VAL A 65 9.47 1.06 9.96
C VAL A 65 9.29 1.42 11.44
N ILE A 66 10.38 1.72 12.16
CA ILE A 66 10.34 2.05 13.60
C ILE A 66 9.57 3.34 13.87
N GLU A 67 9.74 4.34 13.00
CA GLU A 67 9.05 5.63 13.09
C GLU A 67 7.59 5.55 12.58
N GLY A 68 7.14 4.38 12.12
CA GLY A 68 5.78 4.16 11.61
C GLY A 68 5.47 4.88 10.31
N LYS A 69 6.50 5.32 9.57
CA LYS A 69 6.40 5.96 8.25
C LYS A 69 6.11 4.93 7.16
N ALA A 70 6.68 3.74 7.28
CA ALA A 70 6.27 2.58 6.51
C ALA A 70 5.01 1.94 7.14
N LYS A 71 4.12 1.42 6.30
CA LYS A 71 2.93 0.67 6.72
C LYS A 71 3.04 -0.76 6.21
N PHE A 72 2.57 -1.72 6.99
CA PHE A 72 2.72 -3.13 6.64
C PHE A 72 1.53 -3.97 7.09
N SER A 73 1.35 -5.10 6.42
CA SER A 73 0.30 -6.07 6.73
C SER A 73 0.64 -6.88 8.00
N GLN A 74 -0.36 -7.62 8.48
CA GLN A 74 -0.08 -8.79 9.30
C GLN A 74 0.83 -9.79 8.56
N SER A 75 1.48 -10.68 9.31
CA SER A 75 2.26 -11.77 8.72
C SER A 75 1.38 -12.61 7.81
N LEU A 76 1.87 -12.88 6.61
CA LEU A 76 1.19 -13.66 5.60
C LEU A 76 1.52 -15.15 5.78
N PRO A 77 0.57 -16.06 5.46
CA PRO A 77 0.86 -17.49 5.39
C PRO A 77 1.92 -17.78 4.32
N VAL A 78 2.73 -18.80 4.59
CA VAL A 78 3.82 -19.25 3.72
C VAL A 78 3.44 -20.58 3.06
N LYS A 79 4.14 -20.94 1.98
CA LYS A 79 3.93 -22.21 1.25
C LYS A 79 2.50 -22.37 0.70
N VAL A 80 1.94 -21.26 0.22
CA VAL A 80 0.64 -21.18 -0.45
C VAL A 80 0.81 -20.60 -1.85
N ASP A 81 -0.16 -20.83 -2.74
CA ASP A 81 -0.13 -20.28 -4.10
C ASP A 81 -0.57 -18.81 -4.15
N SER A 82 -1.45 -18.41 -3.24
CA SER A 82 -1.88 -17.02 -3.10
C SER A 82 -2.45 -16.72 -1.72
N VAL A 83 -2.45 -15.43 -1.36
CA VAL A 83 -3.08 -14.94 -0.13
C VAL A 83 -3.65 -13.54 -0.33
N LYS A 84 -4.84 -13.28 0.23
CA LYS A 84 -5.37 -11.93 0.39
C LYS A 84 -4.66 -11.20 1.52
N TYR A 85 -4.47 -9.90 1.35
CA TYR A 85 -3.86 -9.05 2.36
C TYR A 85 -4.55 -7.71 2.44
N GLU A 86 -4.39 -7.05 3.58
CA GLU A 86 -4.83 -5.68 3.84
C GLU A 86 -3.74 -4.94 4.62
N VAL A 87 -3.59 -3.65 4.35
CA VAL A 87 -2.69 -2.74 5.05
C VAL A 87 -3.46 -1.48 5.41
N SER A 88 -3.61 -1.22 6.70
CA SER A 88 -4.08 0.07 7.20
C SER A 88 -3.00 1.13 6.94
N ALA A 89 -3.35 2.16 6.20
CA ALA A 89 -2.41 3.20 5.78
C ALA A 89 -3.12 4.54 5.67
N ASP A 90 -2.43 5.62 6.03
CA ASP A 90 -2.99 6.95 5.92
C ASP A 90 -3.06 7.42 4.46
N THR A 91 -3.87 8.45 4.26
CA THR A 91 -4.14 9.03 2.94
C THR A 91 -2.86 9.54 2.26
N GLY A 92 -2.89 9.59 0.92
CA GLY A 92 -1.82 10.17 0.12
C GLY A 92 -1.03 9.13 -0.68
N LYS A 93 0.13 9.58 -1.18
CA LYS A 93 0.97 8.82 -2.11
C LYS A 93 1.88 7.83 -1.39
N TRP A 94 1.93 6.60 -1.88
CA TRP A 94 2.87 5.56 -1.50
C TRP A 94 3.63 5.15 -2.74
N GLU A 95 4.92 5.47 -2.79
CA GLU A 95 5.73 5.28 -4.00
C GLU A 95 6.20 3.85 -4.20
N TYR A 96 6.21 3.05 -3.14
CA TYR A 96 6.72 1.69 -3.21
C TYR A 96 5.91 0.74 -2.35
N VAL A 97 5.25 -0.22 -2.99
CA VAL A 97 4.52 -1.30 -2.32
C VAL A 97 5.15 -2.63 -2.71
N VAL A 98 5.60 -3.38 -1.72
CA VAL A 98 6.47 -4.55 -1.90
C VAL A 98 6.03 -5.70 -1.00
N VAL A 99 6.23 -6.93 -1.45
CA VAL A 99 6.19 -8.12 -0.60
C VAL A 99 7.61 -8.37 -0.09
N ALA A 100 7.80 -8.22 1.22
CA ALA A 100 9.07 -8.41 1.91
C ALA A 100 9.10 -9.79 2.57
N LEU A 101 10.16 -10.55 2.28
CA LEU A 101 10.42 -11.87 2.88
C LEU A 101 11.62 -11.78 3.81
N GLN A 102 11.44 -12.19 5.05
CA GLN A 102 12.53 -12.38 5.99
C GLN A 102 13.11 -13.79 5.82
N TYR A 103 14.38 -13.90 5.41
CA TYR A 103 15.02 -15.17 5.09
C TYR A 103 15.96 -15.70 6.20
N GLY A 104 16.23 -14.90 7.22
CA GLY A 104 17.12 -15.22 8.34
C GLY A 104 16.61 -14.68 9.66
N SER A 105 17.28 -15.02 10.76
CA SER A 105 16.84 -14.67 12.11
C SER A 105 17.05 -13.19 12.47
N ASN A 106 17.88 -12.45 11.75
CA ASN A 106 18.13 -11.04 12.06
C ASN A 106 17.06 -10.14 11.42
N ILE A 107 16.11 -9.70 12.24
CA ILE A 107 15.00 -8.81 11.84
C ILE A 107 15.46 -7.46 11.28
N PHE A 108 16.71 -7.04 11.49
CA PHE A 108 17.21 -5.75 11.03
C PHE A 108 17.91 -5.82 9.66
N SER A 109 18.34 -7.02 9.22
CA SER A 109 19.12 -7.17 7.99
C SER A 109 18.58 -8.21 7.02
N ASP A 110 17.89 -9.24 7.51
CA ASP A 110 17.65 -10.45 6.73
C ASP A 110 16.34 -10.39 5.96
N TRP A 111 16.13 -9.29 5.24
CA TRP A 111 14.95 -9.05 4.42
C TRP A 111 15.33 -8.96 2.94
N LYS A 112 14.39 -9.33 2.07
CA LYS A 112 14.46 -9.10 0.63
C LYS A 112 13.09 -8.83 0.03
N ALA A 113 13.05 -8.03 -1.03
CA ALA A 113 11.85 -7.80 -1.82
C ALA A 113 11.64 -9.01 -2.75
N ILE A 114 10.48 -9.65 -2.70
CA ILE A 114 10.18 -10.81 -3.55
C ILE A 114 9.05 -10.56 -4.55
N GLY A 115 8.39 -9.42 -4.45
CA GLY A 115 7.40 -8.94 -5.42
C GLY A 115 7.14 -7.46 -5.19
N VAL A 116 6.82 -6.73 -6.25
CA VAL A 116 6.54 -5.30 -6.22
C VAL A 116 5.20 -5.07 -6.91
N TYR A 117 4.38 -4.20 -6.34
CA TYR A 117 3.21 -3.72 -7.06
C TYR A 117 3.67 -2.83 -8.21
N ASP A 118 3.36 -3.25 -9.43
CA ASP A 118 3.64 -2.48 -10.62
C ASP A 118 2.59 -2.76 -11.70
N THR A 119 2.15 -1.71 -12.37
CA THR A 119 1.16 -1.75 -13.46
C THR A 119 1.79 -1.53 -14.83
N THR A 120 3.06 -1.16 -14.88
CA THR A 120 3.82 -0.88 -16.10
C THR A 120 4.88 -1.97 -16.30
N PRO A 121 4.61 -3.02 -17.08
CA PRO A 121 5.58 -4.06 -17.33
C PRO A 121 6.87 -3.49 -17.92
N ASN A 122 8.02 -3.91 -17.39
CA ASN A 122 9.37 -3.52 -17.81
C ASN A 122 9.85 -2.12 -17.42
N ASP A 123 9.11 -1.37 -16.59
CA ASP A 123 9.69 -0.21 -15.91
C ASP A 123 10.59 -0.67 -14.75
N THR A 124 11.61 0.13 -14.46
CA THR A 124 12.47 -0.03 -13.27
C THR A 124 11.94 0.77 -12.07
N ILE A 125 10.95 1.64 -12.31
CA ILE A 125 10.29 2.48 -11.32
C ILE A 125 8.92 1.87 -10.97
N PRO A 126 8.68 1.50 -9.70
CA PRO A 126 7.41 0.97 -9.25
C PRO A 126 6.24 1.94 -9.45
N THR A 127 5.07 1.41 -9.80
CA THR A 127 3.83 2.20 -9.85
C THR A 127 3.44 2.67 -8.43
N PRO A 128 3.30 3.98 -8.18
CA PRO A 128 2.81 4.48 -6.90
C PRO A 128 1.30 4.22 -6.74
N ILE A 129 0.84 4.05 -5.50
CA ILE A 129 -0.59 4.10 -5.18
C ILE A 129 -0.93 5.42 -4.47
N TYR A 130 -2.16 5.89 -4.65
CA TYR A 130 -2.67 7.09 -3.98
C TYR A 130 -3.96 6.76 -3.25
N ILE A 131 -3.92 6.78 -1.91
CA ILE A 131 -5.06 6.46 -1.05
C ILE A 131 -5.87 7.75 -0.82
N PRO A 132 -7.10 7.87 -1.38
CA PRO A 132 -7.93 9.04 -1.17
C PRO A 132 -8.47 9.11 0.26
N PHE A 133 -8.96 10.29 0.66
CA PHE A 133 -9.62 10.46 1.94
C PHE A 133 -10.86 9.55 2.08
N GLY A 134 -10.92 8.82 3.19
CA GLY A 134 -12.03 7.94 3.54
C GLY A 134 -12.31 6.81 2.56
N LYS A 135 -11.26 6.31 1.89
CA LYS A 135 -11.33 5.21 0.93
C LYS A 135 -10.32 4.12 1.24
N PHE A 136 -10.73 2.87 1.03
CA PHE A 136 -9.85 1.71 1.02
C PHE A 136 -9.62 1.24 -0.41
N LEU A 137 -8.36 1.26 -0.87
CA LEU A 137 -8.01 0.80 -2.20
C LEU A 137 -8.05 -0.73 -2.29
N ARG A 138 -8.71 -1.26 -3.31
CA ARG A 138 -8.80 -2.70 -3.56
C ARG A 138 -8.13 -3.03 -4.89
N GLY A 139 -7.72 -4.29 -5.03
CA GLY A 139 -7.11 -4.78 -6.27
C GLY A 139 -5.64 -4.42 -6.44
N ILE A 140 -4.94 -4.09 -5.35
CA ILE A 140 -3.48 -3.93 -5.34
C ILE A 140 -2.88 -5.34 -5.34
N ASN A 141 -2.85 -5.98 -6.51
CA ASN A 141 -2.39 -7.36 -6.64
C ASN A 141 -0.89 -7.40 -6.94
N ILE A 142 -0.17 -8.33 -6.31
CA ILE A 142 1.29 -8.43 -6.44
C ILE A 142 1.66 -9.85 -6.83
N THR A 143 2.56 -10.00 -7.82
CA THR A 143 3.13 -11.30 -8.16
C THR A 143 4.53 -11.42 -7.57
N CYS A 144 4.78 -12.50 -6.85
CA CYS A 144 6.09 -12.89 -6.34
C CYS A 144 6.59 -14.08 -7.14
N ASP A 145 7.59 -13.87 -7.97
CA ASP A 145 8.29 -14.94 -8.68
C ASP A 145 9.63 -15.21 -8.00
N PHE A 146 9.74 -16.32 -7.28
CA PHE A 146 10.97 -16.67 -6.56
C PHE A 146 12.16 -16.94 -7.50
N ASN A 147 11.91 -17.28 -8.77
CA ASN A 147 12.94 -17.52 -9.76
C ASN A 147 13.38 -16.24 -10.48
N ASN A 148 12.56 -15.19 -10.43
CA ASN A 148 12.83 -13.89 -11.04
C ASN A 148 12.39 -12.75 -10.09
N PRO A 149 13.06 -12.59 -8.93
CA PRO A 149 12.69 -11.56 -7.97
C PRO A 149 12.95 -10.16 -8.53
N PRO A 150 12.24 -9.13 -8.03
CA PRO A 150 12.49 -7.76 -8.43
C PRO A 150 13.93 -7.31 -8.11
N PRO A 151 14.47 -6.31 -8.81
CA PRO A 151 15.71 -5.65 -8.40
C PRO A 151 15.62 -5.24 -6.94
N GLN A 152 16.65 -5.55 -6.15
CA GLN A 152 16.65 -5.24 -4.71
C GLN A 152 17.04 -3.77 -4.51
N PRO A 153 16.15 -2.90 -3.99
CA PRO A 153 16.50 -1.50 -3.76
C PRO A 153 17.35 -1.30 -2.51
N PHE A 154 17.57 -2.35 -1.72
CA PHE A 154 18.32 -2.31 -0.48
C PHE A 154 19.36 -3.42 -0.42
N LYS A 155 20.63 -3.02 -0.39
CA LYS A 155 21.70 -3.79 0.23
C LYS A 155 22.13 -3.01 1.45
N LEU A 156 21.72 -3.46 2.64
CA LEU A 156 22.13 -2.81 3.90
C LEU A 156 23.67 -2.68 4.02
N SER A 157 24.40 -3.61 3.40
CA SER A 157 25.86 -3.56 3.31
C SER A 157 26.40 -2.33 2.58
N GLU A 158 25.70 -1.80 1.57
CA GLU A 158 26.14 -0.62 0.81
C GLU A 158 25.88 0.68 1.61
N ILE A 159 24.78 0.73 2.38
CA ILE A 159 24.44 1.88 3.24
C ILE A 159 25.39 1.97 4.44
N ILE A 160 25.71 0.85 5.10
CA ILE A 160 26.69 0.82 6.20
C ILE A 160 28.09 1.17 5.68
N GLY A 161 28.48 0.67 4.51
CA GLY A 161 29.74 1.05 3.86
C GLY A 161 29.86 2.56 3.66
N LEU A 162 28.83 3.19 3.09
CA LEU A 162 28.77 4.65 2.87
C LEU A 162 28.81 5.46 4.18
N LEU A 163 28.16 4.98 5.24
CA LEU A 163 28.17 5.64 6.55
C LEU A 163 29.53 5.55 7.24
N ILE A 164 30.20 4.39 7.16
CA ILE A 164 31.56 4.20 7.69
C ILE A 164 32.57 5.05 6.91
N THR A 165 32.46 5.11 5.57
CA THR A 165 33.33 5.95 4.75
C THR A 165 33.14 7.43 5.07
N LYS A 166 31.90 7.92 5.19
CA LYS A 166 31.62 9.32 5.54
C LYS A 166 32.09 9.71 6.94
N GLN A 167 32.00 8.79 7.91
CA GLN A 167 32.46 9.07 9.28
C GLN A 167 33.99 9.19 9.36
N ASN A 168 34.74 8.45 8.54
CA ASN A 168 36.19 8.52 8.46
C ASN A 168 36.72 9.73 7.68
N GLU A 169 35.93 10.31 6.77
CA GLU A 169 36.26 11.53 6.04
C GLU A 169 36.04 12.80 6.88
N SER A 170 35.07 12.79 7.80
CA SER A 170 34.79 13.94 8.69
C SER A 170 35.74 14.04 9.90
N SER A 171 36.65 13.06 10.07
CA SER A 171 37.66 13.02 11.13
C SER A 171 39.08 13.37 10.65
N LYS A 172 39.21 13.93 9.43
CA LYS A 172 40.45 14.47 8.88
C LYS A 172 40.42 15.98 8.75
#